data_AF-A0A536GEA0-F1
#
_entry.id   AF-A0A536GEA0-F1
#
_cell.length_a   1.000
_cell.length_b   1.000
_cell.length_c   1.000
_cell.angle_alpha   90.00
_cell.angle_beta   90.00
_cell.angle_gamma   90.00
#
_symmetry.space_group_name_H-M   'P 1'
#
loop_
_entity.id
_entity.type
_entity.pdbx_description
1 polymer ?
#
loop_
_entity_poly.entity_id
_entity_poly.type
_entity_poly.pdbx_seq_one_letter_code
_entity_poly.pdbx_strand_id
1 'polypeptide(L)'
;MKVKTRVAAATSFASNHDSSLDLDKPIFTLSVASEILEVHPRTLMMYEHLSMISPKRTVTNRRRYSRRDVMKLQAIQTLTREHRVNLAGVRYILALLKRLHNAGVEPPEDLKNLDVTQLDV
;
A
#
# COMPACT_ATOMS: atom_id res chain seq x y z
N MET A 1 -1.19 -18.36 54.82
CA MET A 1 -1.48 -18.87 53.46
C MET A 1 -2.56 -17.98 52.84
N LYS A 2 -2.23 -17.20 51.80
CA LYS A 2 -3.16 -16.25 51.15
C LYS A 2 -3.80 -16.94 49.94
N VAL A 3 -5.10 -17.23 50.02
CA VAL A 3 -5.89 -17.65 48.86
C VAL A 3 -6.44 -16.38 48.20
N LYS A 4 -5.81 -15.95 47.10
CA LYS A 4 -6.33 -14.88 46.24
C LYS A 4 -7.33 -15.50 45.27
N THR A 5 -8.61 -15.45 45.65
CA THR A 5 -9.72 -15.76 44.74
C THR A 5 -9.90 -14.59 43.76
N ARG A 6 -10.10 -14.94 42.49
CA ARG A 6 -9.96 -14.08 41.30
C ARG A 6 -10.79 -12.80 41.34
N VAL A 7 -10.14 -11.68 41.07
CA VAL A 7 -10.78 -10.42 40.68
C VAL A 7 -11.26 -10.59 39.23
N ALA A 8 -12.57 -10.51 39.04
CA ALA A 8 -13.19 -10.33 37.73
C ALA A 8 -12.81 -8.93 37.21
N ALA A 9 -11.75 -8.86 36.41
CA ALA A 9 -11.40 -7.66 35.67
C ALA A 9 -12.20 -7.68 34.36
N ALA A 10 -13.25 -6.87 34.34
CA ALA A 10 -13.92 -6.45 33.12
C ALA A 10 -12.86 -5.98 32.11
N THR A 11 -12.73 -6.70 31.00
CA THR A 11 -12.09 -6.15 29.81
C THR A 11 -13.19 -6.04 28.77
N SER A 12 -13.84 -4.88 28.79
CA SER A 12 -14.65 -4.35 27.71
C SER A 12 -13.84 -4.40 26.41
N PHE A 13 -14.07 -5.44 25.60
CA PHE A 13 -13.71 -5.45 24.19
C PHE A 13 -14.66 -4.51 23.44
N ALA A 14 -14.47 -3.21 23.67
CA ALA A 14 -15.10 -2.18 22.88
C ALA A 14 -14.02 -1.15 22.54
N SER A 15 -13.44 -1.31 21.34
CA SER A 15 -12.86 -0.20 20.61
C SER A 15 -12.94 -0.54 19.13
N ASN A 16 -13.97 0.00 18.47
CA ASN A 16 -14.10 0.22 17.03
C ASN A 16 -13.33 -0.75 16.13
N HIS A 17 -14.02 -1.76 15.61
CA HIS A 17 -13.65 -2.32 14.30
C HIS A 17 -14.06 -1.30 13.23
N ASP A 18 -13.36 -0.16 13.23
CA ASP A 18 -13.51 0.87 12.23
C ASP A 18 -13.08 0.26 10.89
N SER A 19 -13.95 0.32 9.91
CA SER A 19 -13.82 -0.24 8.57
C SER A 19 -12.75 0.46 7.71
N SER A 20 -11.76 1.09 8.35
CA SER A 20 -10.48 1.47 7.77
C SER A 20 -9.45 0.40 8.14
N LEU A 21 -9.55 -0.75 7.49
CA LEU A 21 -8.53 -1.80 7.49
C LEU A 21 -7.13 -1.18 7.31
N ASP A 22 -6.35 -1.11 8.39
CA ASP A 22 -5.00 -0.54 8.50
C ASP A 22 -4.15 -0.77 7.23
N LEU A 23 -4.22 0.19 6.31
CA LEU A 23 -3.68 0.07 4.95
C LEU A 23 -2.16 0.03 4.94
N ASP A 24 -1.56 0.52 6.03
CA ASP A 24 -0.12 0.63 6.27
C ASP A 24 0.46 -0.61 6.96
N LYS A 25 -0.42 -1.54 7.38
CA LYS A 25 -0.02 -2.79 7.99
C LYS A 25 0.65 -3.68 6.93
N PRO A 26 1.95 -4.01 7.08
CA PRO A 26 2.69 -4.75 6.07
C PRO A 26 2.41 -6.26 6.21
N ILE A 27 1.30 -6.72 5.64
CA ILE A 27 0.83 -8.11 5.78
C ILE A 27 1.26 -9.01 4.62
N PHE A 28 1.37 -8.45 3.41
CA PHE A 28 1.59 -9.22 2.19
C PHE A 28 3.06 -9.61 2.03
N THR A 29 3.33 -10.84 1.59
CA THR A 29 4.67 -11.29 1.22
C THR A 29 4.93 -10.98 -0.26
N LEU A 30 6.19 -11.10 -0.72
CA LEU A 30 6.53 -10.93 -2.13
C LEU A 30 5.71 -11.84 -3.05
N SER A 31 5.50 -13.10 -2.65
CA SER A 31 4.73 -14.08 -3.43
C SER A 31 3.26 -13.68 -3.54
N VAL A 32 2.66 -13.25 -2.43
CA VAL A 32 1.24 -12.85 -2.41
C VAL A 32 1.06 -11.55 -3.20
N ALA A 33 1.98 -10.59 -3.07
CA ALA A 33 1.93 -9.36 -3.84
C ALA A 33 2.09 -9.62 -5.36
N SER A 34 2.95 -10.55 -5.77
CA SER A 34 3.10 -10.93 -7.19
C SER A 34 1.84 -11.56 -7.77
N GLU A 35 1.13 -12.36 -6.97
CA GLU A 35 -0.12 -13.00 -7.38
C GLU A 35 -1.23 -11.98 -7.54
N ILE A 36 -1.40 -11.07 -6.56
CA ILE A 36 -2.41 -10.00 -6.61
C ILE A 36 -2.21 -9.08 -7.82
N LEU A 37 -0.97 -8.77 -8.14
CA LEU A 37 -0.61 -7.84 -9.22
C LEU A 37 -0.41 -8.53 -10.58
N GLU A 38 -0.52 -9.86 -10.60
CA GLU A 38 -0.26 -10.71 -11.78
C GLU A 38 1.09 -10.37 -12.45
N VAL A 39 2.13 -10.13 -11.64
CA VAL A 39 3.48 -9.80 -12.11
C VAL A 39 4.50 -10.76 -11.55
N HIS A 40 5.56 -11.00 -12.32
CA HIS A 40 6.66 -11.82 -11.85
C HIS A 40 7.36 -11.16 -10.63
N PRO A 41 7.74 -11.93 -9.58
CA PRO A 41 8.41 -11.40 -8.39
C PRO A 41 9.67 -10.56 -8.70
N ARG A 42 10.38 -10.89 -9.79
CA ARG A 42 11.55 -10.13 -10.25
C ARG A 42 11.21 -8.68 -10.60
N THR A 43 10.04 -8.44 -11.18
CA THR A 43 9.55 -7.12 -11.56
C THR A 43 9.26 -6.28 -10.33
N LEU A 44 8.64 -6.87 -9.29
CA LEU A 44 8.43 -6.19 -8.00
C LEU A 44 9.75 -5.79 -7.35
N MET A 45 10.73 -6.70 -7.33
CA MET A 45 12.07 -6.40 -6.81
C MET A 45 12.78 -5.30 -7.63
N MET A 46 12.50 -5.21 -8.93
CA MET A 46 13.03 -4.13 -9.77
C MET A 46 12.41 -2.78 -9.37
N TYR A 47 11.09 -2.72 -9.17
CA TYR A 47 10.41 -1.49 -8.74
C TYR A 47 10.88 -1.01 -7.35
N GLU A 48 11.16 -1.93 -6.43
CA GLU A 48 11.83 -1.60 -5.16
C GLU A 48 13.22 -1.02 -5.36
N HIS A 49 14.06 -1.65 -6.20
CA HIS A 49 15.42 -1.19 -6.45
C HIS A 49 15.44 0.22 -7.05
N LEU A 50 14.44 0.53 -7.87
CA LEU A 50 14.21 1.86 -8.44
C LEU A 50 13.57 2.85 -7.46
N SER A 51 13.44 2.49 -6.17
CA SER A 51 12.87 3.31 -5.11
C SER A 51 11.42 3.78 -5.37
N MET A 52 10.66 3.01 -6.16
CA MET A 52 9.23 3.31 -6.40
C MET A 52 8.37 2.94 -5.18
N ILE A 53 8.82 1.93 -4.45
CA ILE A 53 8.16 1.37 -3.27
C ILE A 53 9.21 1.05 -2.20
N SER A 54 8.85 1.19 -0.93
CA SER A 54 9.72 0.87 0.20
C SER A 54 9.02 -0.07 1.16
N PRO A 55 9.02 -1.39 0.90
CA PRO A 55 8.34 -2.35 1.75
C PRO A 55 9.03 -2.44 3.12
N LYS A 56 8.24 -2.64 4.17
CA LYS A 56 8.79 -2.88 5.50
C LYS A 56 9.52 -4.22 5.52
N ARG A 57 10.64 -4.28 6.25
CA ARG A 57 11.43 -5.50 6.44
C ARG A 57 11.19 -6.05 7.84
N THR A 58 11.02 -7.36 7.95
CA THR A 58 10.95 -8.04 9.26
C THR A 58 12.33 -8.16 9.90
N VAL A 59 12.38 -8.57 11.17
CA VAL A 59 13.64 -8.88 11.88
C VAL A 59 14.49 -9.92 11.12
N THR A 60 13.84 -10.88 10.46
CA THR A 60 14.49 -11.89 9.59
C THR A 60 14.80 -11.36 8.17
N ASN A 61 14.77 -10.03 7.96
CA ASN A 61 15.03 -9.37 6.69
C ASN A 61 14.09 -9.77 5.53
N ARG A 62 12.88 -10.26 5.82
CA ARG A 62 11.88 -10.59 4.80
C ARG A 62 11.05 -9.35 4.45
N ARG A 63 10.76 -9.15 3.16
CA ARG A 63 9.93 -8.05 2.67
C ARG A 63 8.46 -8.27 3.02
N ARG A 64 7.81 -7.21 3.46
CA ARG A 64 6.38 -7.17 3.71
C ARG A 64 5.78 -5.91 3.10
N TYR A 65 4.78 -6.10 2.26
CA TYR A 65 4.06 -5.03 1.58
C TYR A 65 2.78 -4.73 2.33
N SER A 66 2.48 -3.45 2.44
CA SER A 66 1.19 -2.96 2.92
C SER A 66 0.17 -2.99 1.78
N ARG A 67 -1.09 -2.66 2.09
CA ARG A 67 -2.09 -2.52 1.02
C ARG A 67 -1.83 -1.28 0.18
N ARG A 68 -1.35 -0.18 0.78
CA ARG A 68 -0.91 1.00 0.03
C ARG A 68 0.21 0.67 -0.95
N ASP A 69 1.14 -0.19 -0.55
CA ASP A 69 2.23 -0.61 -1.44
C ASP A 69 1.68 -1.30 -2.69
N VAL A 70 0.72 -2.23 -2.51
CA VAL A 70 0.08 -2.94 -3.61
C VAL A 70 -0.70 -1.99 -4.51
N MET A 71 -1.48 -1.06 -3.95
CA MET A 71 -2.21 -0.04 -4.72
C MET A 71 -1.24 0.84 -5.54
N LYS A 72 -0.12 1.25 -4.95
CA LYS A 72 0.91 2.03 -5.66
C LYS A 72 1.51 1.25 -6.81
N LEU A 73 1.80 -0.03 -6.61
CA LEU A 73 2.35 -0.91 -7.63
C LEU A 73 1.36 -1.13 -8.78
N GLN A 74 0.07 -1.28 -8.48
CA GLN A 74 -0.99 -1.35 -9.48
C GLN A 74 -1.04 -0.05 -10.29
N ALA A 75 -0.96 1.11 -9.63
CA ALA A 75 -0.97 2.40 -10.32
C ALA A 75 0.24 2.58 -11.26
N ILE A 76 1.43 2.17 -10.81
CA ILE A 76 2.64 2.13 -11.65
C ILE A 76 2.43 1.21 -12.86
N GLN A 77 1.81 0.04 -12.65
CA GLN A 77 1.54 -0.91 -13.71
C GLN A 77 0.59 -0.34 -14.77
N THR A 78 -0.51 0.29 -14.37
CA THR A 78 -1.45 0.94 -15.29
C THR A 78 -0.75 2.02 -16.12
N LEU A 79 0.00 2.91 -15.48
CA LEU A 79 0.72 3.99 -16.19
C LEU A 79 1.78 3.47 -17.17
N THR A 80 2.50 2.41 -16.82
CA THR A 80 3.53 1.81 -17.68
C THR A 80 2.93 0.97 -18.82
N ARG A 81 1.90 0.16 -18.54
CA ARG A 81 1.33 -0.81 -19.49
C ARG A 81 0.26 -0.22 -20.38
N GLU A 82 -0.56 0.70 -19.90
CA GLU A 82 -1.65 1.28 -20.68
C GLU A 82 -1.17 2.57 -21.34
N HIS A 83 -0.68 3.51 -20.55
CA HIS A 83 -0.26 4.84 -21.02
C HIS A 83 1.19 4.91 -21.54
N ARG A 84 1.92 3.79 -21.56
CA ARG A 84 3.33 3.70 -22.03
C ARG A 84 4.27 4.72 -21.36
N VAL A 85 3.96 5.12 -20.13
CA VAL A 85 4.76 6.09 -19.39
C VAL A 85 6.00 5.40 -18.85
N ASN A 86 7.15 6.07 -18.97
CA ASN A 86 8.38 5.59 -18.35
C ASN A 86 8.35 5.75 -16.82
N LEU A 87 9.20 5.01 -16.12
CA LEU A 87 9.25 5.00 -14.66
C LEU A 87 9.49 6.39 -14.02
N ALA A 88 10.29 7.24 -14.66
CA ALA A 88 10.51 8.61 -14.17
C ALA A 88 9.22 9.45 -14.28
N GLY A 89 8.51 9.33 -15.41
CA GLY A 89 7.23 9.97 -15.66
C GLY A 89 6.15 9.50 -14.68
N VAL A 90 6.10 8.21 -14.38
CA VAL A 90 5.17 7.66 -13.38
C VAL A 90 5.30 8.37 -12.04
N ARG A 91 6.54 8.63 -11.57
CA ARG A 91 6.75 9.36 -10.31
C ARG A 91 6.15 10.77 -10.34
N TYR A 92 6.38 11.50 -11.43
CA TYR A 92 5.85 12.86 -11.58
C TYR A 92 4.33 12.87 -11.71
N ILE A 93 3.75 11.92 -12.46
CA ILE A 93 2.30 11.80 -12.63
C ILE A 93 1.64 11.49 -11.29
N LEU A 94 2.14 10.51 -10.54
CA LEU A 94 1.58 10.18 -9.22
C LEU A 94 1.65 11.38 -8.26
N ALA A 95 2.76 12.13 -8.28
CA ALA A 95 2.91 13.32 -7.45
C ALA A 95 1.95 14.45 -7.86
N LEU A 96 1.74 14.63 -9.17
CA LEU A 96 0.82 15.62 -9.70
C LEU A 96 -0.63 15.25 -9.39
N LEU A 97 -1.02 14.00 -9.60
CA LEU A 97 -2.37 13.50 -9.28
C LEU A 97 -2.69 13.68 -7.79
N LYS A 98 -1.72 13.41 -6.90
CA LYS A 98 -1.88 13.68 -5.46
C LYS A 98 -2.07 15.18 -5.17
N ARG A 99 -1.35 16.06 -5.86
CA ARG A 99 -1.55 17.52 -5.74
C ARG A 99 -2.91 17.96 -6.27
N LEU A 100 -3.38 17.42 -7.40
CA LEU A 100 -4.70 17.71 -7.95
C LEU A 100 -5.79 17.28 -6.98
N HIS A 101 -5.70 16.07 -6.44
CA HIS A 101 -6.62 15.58 -5.41
C HIS A 101 -6.66 16.50 -4.18
N ASN A 102 -5.51 16.89 -3.64
CA ASN A 102 -5.44 17.82 -2.51
C ASN A 102 -6.00 19.22 -2.83
N ALA A 103 -5.94 19.64 -4.09
CA ALA A 103 -6.50 20.91 -4.56
C ALA A 103 -8.00 20.80 -4.91
N GLY A 104 -8.62 19.61 -4.79
CA GLY A 104 -10.01 19.37 -5.18
C GLY A 104 -10.23 19.43 -6.70
N VAL A 105 -9.17 19.26 -7.49
CA VAL A 105 -9.24 19.26 -8.95
C VAL A 105 -9.38 17.83 -9.44
N GLU A 106 -10.42 17.60 -10.24
CA GLU A 106 -10.68 16.30 -10.85
C GLU A 106 -9.54 15.89 -11.79
N PRO A 107 -9.06 14.63 -11.72
CA PRO A 107 -8.05 14.13 -12.64
C PRO A 107 -8.60 14.01 -14.08
N PRO A 108 -7.71 13.97 -15.09
CA PRO A 108 -8.09 13.71 -16.48
C PRO A 108 -8.91 12.42 -16.60
N GLU A 109 -9.84 12.36 -17.57
CA GLU A 109 -10.77 11.22 -17.72
C GLU A 109 -10.05 9.87 -17.77
N ASP A 110 -8.93 9.83 -18.49
CA ASP A 110 -8.11 8.63 -18.67
C ASP A 110 -7.46 8.12 -17.37
N LEU A 111 -7.39 8.95 -16.32
CA LEU A 111 -6.73 8.63 -15.05
C LEU A 111 -7.71 8.57 -13.87
N LYS A 112 -9.01 8.73 -14.10
CA LYS A 112 -10.05 8.69 -13.04
C LYS A 112 -10.06 7.38 -12.25
N ASN A 113 -9.66 6.28 -12.88
CA ASN A 113 -9.63 4.96 -12.26
C ASN A 113 -8.41 4.76 -11.33
N LEU A 114 -7.46 5.70 -11.34
CA LEU A 114 -6.27 5.62 -10.51
C LEU A 114 -6.53 6.21 -9.13
N ASP A 115 -6.75 5.36 -8.13
CA ASP A 115 -6.90 5.82 -6.76
C ASP A 115 -5.55 6.27 -6.18
N VAL A 116 -5.28 7.58 -6.28
CA VAL A 116 -4.08 8.23 -5.72
C VAL A 116 -4.28 8.72 -4.30
N THR A 117 -5.51 8.67 -3.78
CA THR A 117 -5.92 9.21 -2.48
C THR A 117 -5.10 8.60 -1.34
N GLN A 118 -4.74 7.32 -1.50
CA GLN A 118 -4.09 6.52 -0.47
C GLN A 118 -2.63 6.22 -0.79
N LEU A 119 -2.00 6.98 -1.69
CA LEU A 119 -0.62 6.75 -2.09
C LEU A 119 0.37 7.68 -1.37
N ASP A 120 1.37 7.07 -0.75
CA ASP A 120 2.56 7.76 -0.26
C ASP A 120 3.52 8.03 -1.43
N VAL A 121 3.25 9.14 -2.13
CA VAL A 121 4.15 9.80 -3.09
C VAL A 121 4.91 10.91 -2.41
#